data_AF-A0A417XUB7-F1
#
_entry.id   AF-A0A417XUB7-F1
#
_cell.length_a   1.000
_cell.length_b   1.000
_cell.length_c   1.000
_cell.angle_alpha   90.00
_cell.angle_beta   90.00
_cell.angle_gamma   90.00
#
_symmetry.space_group_name_H-M   'P 1'
#
loop_
_entity.id
_entity.type
_entity.pdbx_description
1 polymer ?
#
loop_
_entity_poly.entity_id
_entity_poly.type
_entity_poly.pdbx_seq_one_letter_code
_entity_poly.pdbx_strand_id
1 'polypeptide(L)'
;MATPAEFEGVTVRGMSTDDIRVEDAPVEVVEYADARGLQIRICATDTPIQLLRVVEAAEDVIDDPARLGDWQDTTGGRWRGLALRA
;
A
#
# COMPACT_ATOMS: atom_id res chain seq x y z
N MET A 1 -12.58 -9.07 14.57
CA MET A 1 -12.31 -9.11 13.12
C MET A 1 -13.41 -8.34 12.43
N ALA A 2 -13.11 -7.17 11.87
CA ALA A 2 -14.07 -6.45 11.03
C ALA A 2 -14.15 -7.16 9.68
N THR A 3 -15.37 -7.33 9.16
CA THR A 3 -15.61 -7.91 7.84
C THR A 3 -15.07 -6.96 6.76
N PRO A 4 -14.30 -7.43 5.78
CA PRO A 4 -13.87 -6.57 4.67
C PRO A 4 -15.08 -6.04 3.92
N ALA A 5 -15.08 -4.75 3.60
CA ALA A 5 -16.02 -4.20 2.64
C ALA A 5 -15.50 -4.50 1.24
N GLU A 6 -16.33 -5.14 0.42
CA GLU A 6 -16.02 -5.44 -0.98
C GLU A 6 -16.70 -4.41 -1.87
N PHE A 7 -15.90 -3.65 -2.61
CA PHE A 7 -16.34 -2.82 -3.72
C PHE A 7 -15.79 -3.46 -5.01
N GLU A 8 -16.44 -3.26 -6.15
CA GLU A 8 -16.00 -3.89 -7.41
C GLU A 8 -14.52 -3.56 -7.69
N GLY A 9 -13.65 -4.58 -7.71
CA GLY A 9 -12.21 -4.43 -7.93
C GLY A 9 -11.38 -3.94 -6.72
N VAL A 10 -11.97 -3.63 -5.57
CA VAL A 10 -11.26 -3.11 -4.39
C VAL A 10 -11.63 -3.89 -3.12
N THR A 11 -10.62 -4.42 -2.43
CA THR A 11 -10.78 -5.09 -1.13
C THR A 11 -10.12 -4.26 -0.03
N VAL A 12 -10.91 -3.78 0.94
CA VAL A 12 -10.37 -3.07 2.12
C VAL A 12 -10.22 -4.02 3.29
N ARG A 13 -9.01 -4.10 3.88
CA ARG A 13 -8.71 -4.95 5.05
C ARG A 13 -8.00 -4.14 6.12
N GLY A 14 -8.46 -4.26 7.37
CA GLY A 14 -7.69 -3.78 8.52
C GLY A 14 -6.50 -4.70 8.79
N MET A 15 -5.32 -4.13 8.99
CA MET A 15 -4.09 -4.86 9.31
C MET A 15 -3.52 -4.35 10.64
N SER A 16 -2.75 -5.21 11.32
CA SER A 16 -2.00 -4.79 12.51
C SER A 16 -0.77 -3.99 12.09
N THR A 17 -0.31 -3.06 12.92
CA THR A 17 0.90 -2.26 12.65
C THR A 17 2.16 -3.11 12.57
N ASP A 18 2.18 -4.27 13.24
CA ASP A 18 3.29 -5.22 13.19
C ASP A 18 3.47 -5.86 11.80
N ASP A 19 2.43 -5.81 10.96
CA ASP A 19 2.47 -6.26 9.56
C ASP A 19 2.91 -5.15 8.59
N ILE A 20 3.01 -3.90 9.07
CA ILE A 20 3.38 -2.72 8.27
C ILE A 20 4.90 -2.55 8.36
N ARG A 21 5.61 -2.85 7.28
CA ARG A 21 7.08 -2.83 7.23
C ARG A 21 7.70 -1.49 6.81
N VAL A 22 6.90 -0.42 6.73
CA VAL A 22 7.40 0.89 6.30
C VAL A 22 7.34 1.88 7.45
N GLU A 23 8.51 2.44 7.75
CA GLU A 23 8.73 3.52 8.71
C GLU A 23 8.01 4.80 8.23
N ASP A 24 6.91 5.14 8.91
CA ASP A 24 6.30 6.48 8.96
C ASP A 24 5.95 7.11 7.59
N ALA A 25 5.36 6.33 6.68
CA ALA A 25 4.79 6.87 5.43
C ALA A 25 3.25 6.85 5.48
N PRO A 26 2.56 7.95 5.11
CA PRO A 26 1.10 8.00 5.11
C PRO A 26 0.44 6.97 4.18
N VAL A 27 1.08 6.67 3.04
CA VAL A 27 0.62 5.65 2.09
C VAL A 27 1.82 4.87 1.53
N GLU A 28 1.64 3.59 1.28
CA GLU A 28 2.58 2.74 0.54
C GLU A 28 1.82 2.00 -0.56
N VAL A 29 2.38 1.95 -1.76
CA VAL A 29 1.91 1.07 -2.84
C VAL A 29 2.86 -0.13 -2.93
N VAL A 30 2.32 -1.34 -2.85
CA VAL A 30 3.08 -2.60 -2.81
C VAL A 30 2.61 -3.53 -3.91
N GLU A 31 3.55 -4.21 -4.55
CA GLU A 31 3.28 -5.35 -5.42
C GLU A 31 3.93 -6.62 -4.87
N TYR A 32 3.18 -7.72 -4.86
CA TYR A 32 3.71 -9.04 -4.53
C TYR A 32 3.83 -9.88 -5.79
N ALA A 33 4.84 -10.74 -5.83
CA ALA A 33 5.09 -11.63 -6.97
C ALA A 33 4.03 -12.73 -7.16
N ASP A 34 3.06 -12.87 -6.24
CA ASP A 34 2.04 -13.92 -6.24
C ASP A 34 0.78 -13.56 -7.02
N ALA A 35 0.89 -12.61 -7.97
CA ALA A 35 -0.17 -12.17 -8.88
C ALA A 35 -1.44 -11.65 -8.18
N ARG A 36 -1.34 -11.22 -6.92
CA ARG A 36 -2.45 -10.60 -6.17
C ARG A 36 -2.75 -9.15 -6.59
N GLY A 37 -1.95 -8.59 -7.50
CA GLY A 37 -2.04 -7.20 -7.92
C GLY A 37 -1.36 -6.24 -6.94
N LEU A 38 -1.75 -4.97 -7.02
CA LEU A 38 -1.23 -3.92 -6.16
C LEU A 38 -2.04 -3.82 -4.87
N GLN A 39 -1.34 -3.57 -3.77
CA GLN A 39 -1.92 -3.28 -2.47
C GLN A 39 -1.54 -1.85 -2.06
N ILE A 40 -2.55 -1.04 -1.73
CA ILE A 40 -2.35 0.26 -1.07
C ILE A 40 -2.45 0.03 0.44
N ARG A 41 -1.43 0.44 1.18
CA ARG A 41 -1.43 0.45 2.65
C ARG A 41 -1.50 1.89 3.12
N ILE A 42 -2.35 2.17 4.11
CA ILE A 42 -2.63 3.53 4.59
C ILE A 42 -2.38 3.57 6.10
N CYS A 43 -1.64 4.58 6.54
CA CYS A 43 -1.43 4.84 7.95
C CYS A 43 -2.67 5.47 8.57
N ALA A 44 -3.37 4.74 9.43
CA ALA A 44 -4.63 5.20 10.03
C ALA A 44 -4.44 6.31 11.09
N THR A 45 -3.21 6.60 11.51
CA THR A 45 -2.90 7.64 12.50
C THR A 45 -2.55 8.99 11.89
N ASP A 46 -2.31 9.06 10.58
CA ASP A 46 -2.05 10.32 9.88
C ASP A 46 -3.32 11.17 9.73
N THR A 47 -3.13 12.49 9.55
CA THR A 47 -4.28 13.38 9.42
C THR A 47 -5.02 13.15 8.10
N PRO A 48 -6.38 13.21 8.07
CA PRO A 48 -7.14 12.94 6.85
C PRO A 48 -6.74 13.79 5.64
N ILE A 49 -6.32 15.04 5.86
CA ILE A 49 -5.88 15.93 4.78
C ILE A 49 -4.53 15.53 4.17
N GLN A 50 -3.62 14.98 4.99
CA GLN A 50 -2.36 14.43 4.49
C GLN A 50 -2.63 13.14 3.72
N LEU A 51 -3.49 12.27 4.25
CA LEU A 51 -3.89 11.03 3.58
C LEU A 51 -4.48 11.30 2.18
N LEU A 52 -5.40 12.26 2.05
CA LEU A 52 -6.02 12.57 0.76
C LEU A 52 -4.98 12.94 -0.31
N ARG A 53 -4.03 13.83 0.02
CA ARG A 53 -2.98 14.27 -0.91
C ARG A 53 -2.07 13.13 -1.34
N VAL A 54 -1.75 12.23 -0.41
CA VAL A 54 -0.82 11.13 -0.68
C VAL A 54 -1.52 9.99 -1.44
N VAL A 55 -2.82 9.79 -1.22
CA VAL A 55 -3.64 8.85 -1.99
C VAL A 55 -3.74 9.26 -3.46
N GLU A 56 -3.91 10.56 -3.76
CA GLU A 56 -3.86 11.05 -5.15
C GLU A 56 -2.53 10.69 -5.84
N ALA A 57 -1.41 10.84 -5.13
CA ALA A 57 -0.10 10.44 -5.66
C ALA A 57 0.05 8.91 -5.84
N ALA A 58 -0.78 8.11 -5.18
CA ALA A 58 -0.79 6.65 -5.34
C ALA A 58 -1.43 6.23 -6.67
N GLU A 59 -2.40 6.98 -7.18
CA GLU A 59 -3.02 6.71 -8.48
C GLU A 59 -1.98 6.71 -9.60
N ASP A 60 -1.10 7.71 -9.62
CA ASP A 60 -0.01 7.80 -10.61
C ASP A 60 0.97 6.62 -10.53
N VAL A 61 1.08 5.94 -9.38
CA VAL A 61 1.95 4.77 -9.20
C VAL A 61 1.23 3.49 -9.63
N ILE A 62 -0.08 3.43 -9.47
CA ILE A 62 -0.92 2.31 -9.94
C ILE A 62 -0.96 2.29 -11.46
N ASP A 63 -1.08 3.47 -12.08
CA ASP A 63 -1.08 3.62 -13.55
C ASP A 63 0.30 3.38 -14.16
N ASP A 64 1.38 3.62 -13.41
CA ASP A 64 2.76 3.29 -13.81
C ASP A 64 3.51 2.46 -12.74
N PRO A 65 3.30 1.13 -12.70
CA PRO A 65 3.98 0.24 -11.76
C PRO A 65 5.50 0.18 -11.95
N ALA A 66 6.06 0.76 -13.00
CA ALA A 66 7.52 0.87 -13.15
C ALA A 66 8.13 1.84 -12.14
N ARG A 67 7.32 2.70 -11.50
CA ARG A 67 7.75 3.62 -10.43
C ARG A 67 8.00 2.92 -9.09
N LEU A 68 7.51 1.69 -8.93
CA LEU A 68 7.84 0.87 -7.76
C LEU A 68 9.35 0.57 -7.76
N GLY A 69 9.93 0.54 -6.56
CA GLY A 69 11.35 0.23 -6.40
C GLY A 69 11.72 -1.18 -6.81
N ASP A 70 12.96 -1.56 -6.50
CA ASP A 70 13.45 -2.90 -6.80
C ASP A 70 12.69 -3.98 -6.02
N TRP A 71 12.63 -5.17 -6.62
CA TRP A 71 12.11 -6.36 -5.95
C TRP A 71 13.02 -6.77 -4.79
N GLN A 72 12.40 -6.98 -3.64
CA GLN A 72 13.02 -7.46 -2.41
C GLN A 72 12.56 -8.88 -2.11
N ASP A 73 13.52 -9.76 -1.83
CA ASP A 73 13.27 -11.12 -1.38
C ASP A 73 13.25 -11.15 0.15
N THR A 74 12.12 -11.56 0.74
CA THR A 74 11.97 -11.69 2.19
C THR A 74 11.41 -13.06 2.56
N THR A 75 11.45 -13.39 3.86
CA THR A 75 10.87 -14.63 4.39
C THR A 75 9.36 -14.75 4.11
N GLY A 76 8.66 -13.62 3.89
CA GLY A 76 7.24 -13.57 3.55
C GLY A 76 6.95 -13.63 2.04
N GLY A 77 7.98 -13.83 1.21
CA GLY A 77 7.88 -13.78 -0.25
C GLY A 77 8.57 -12.56 -0.85
N ARG A 78 8.50 -12.50 -2.19
CA ARG A 78 9.10 -11.46 -3.01
C ARG A 78 8.09 -10.32 -3.23
N TRP A 79 8.51 -9.08 -2.96
CA TRP A 79 7.68 -7.89 -3.07
C TRP A 79 8.48 -6.69 -3.54
N ARG A 80 7.84 -5.67 -4.11
CA ARG A 80 8.41 -4.34 -4.34
C ARG A 80 7.43 -3.28 -3.89
N GLY A 81 7.90 -2.09 -3.55
CA GLY A 81 7.02 -1.04 -3.05
C GLY A 81 7.57 0.36 -3.25
N LEU A 82 6.69 1.34 -3.05
CA LEU A 82 7.01 2.75 -2.98
C LEU A 82 6.25 3.39 -1.83
N ALA A 83 6.99 3.96 -0.88
CA ALA A 83 6.46 4.77 0.20
C ALA A 83 6.21 6.19 -0.30
N LEU A 84 4.99 6.69 -0.12
CA LEU A 84 4.58 8.02 -0.55
C LEU A 84 4.49 8.94 0.66
N ARG A 85 5.06 10.14 0.52
CA ARG A 85 5.11 11.17 1.55
C ARG A 85 4.57 12.48 0.97
N ALA A 86 3.86 13.24 1.79
CA ALA A 86 3.30 14.56 1.45
C ALA A 86 4.40 15.64 1.34
#